data_AF-A0A942H5I1-F1
#
_entry.id   AF-A0A942H5I1-F1
#
_cell.length_a   1.000
_cell.length_b   1.000
_cell.length_c   1.000
_cell.angle_alpha   90.00
_cell.angle_beta   90.00
_cell.angle_gamma   90.00
#
_symmetry.space_group_name_H-M   'P 1'
#
loop_
_entity.id
_entity.type
_entity.pdbx_description
1 polymer ?
#
loop_
_entity_poly.entity_id
_entity_poly.type
_entity_poly.pdbx_seq_one_letter_code
_entity_poly.pdbx_strand_id
1 'polypeptide(L)'
;MLNLFIGSSSEAKERGIIPKLVAGLNNRYGFMPRPWYEVFDQGMFILETLLKVANEIDIALLVFSKDDERESRGSKNQITRDNVVLEYGLFLAQLGRERVWVLKEEGVTLPTDLNGLNYKVFRSEPDSNGNDPVLAADLDLQIAEIRNKWKRLSSRSRTHTDLNDGGLGLTAAFSNVENWLRKFAEDLTSFAGDQSIKLSKPFYIDSSSVCLEAYAEALNLVKERFWTTTYLSSGFWTRGDARVLEANTNMLRRLREQTGDVRRLFLLSQEPSEAAQSWKRKFIHLRHQNDSEKIERFRAAFRNLKKSFDTLLREGCQVRVTYDATEYERLEGILEFDLGDSEIAIYDDFRVDVFGGGSDGIISKVNIYSNAVKYFDAIQDATEAYFDSLWQEAKPAEEYLSLLEDAYQAAERRIDYEPNWLAIYEFALTSNDENLKIVEMSRVKEVLRKLNRWGKLSRYLDIGTCTARYPIGLREALEAGSEIIGVDDDIDALRFANAQVKATADTRIQLQLLDFCAKEIPNLGKFDLITCMLGTLAHFGWERKRDFNDQLQIVLMRMADLLKSEGVLIISNWSKHAREHEDMLSIYRDWDRRRLATWSPSIVELRQRLDAAGLIILEEGQPDIRLDLFVCQRKE
;
A
#
# COMPACT_ATOMS: atom_id res chain seq x y z
N MET A 1 -30.50 -22.89 34.25
CA MET A 1 -30.54 -24.32 34.62
C MET A 1 -29.11 -24.84 34.51
N LEU A 2 -28.58 -25.57 35.49
CA LEU A 2 -27.19 -26.08 35.43
C LEU A 2 -27.17 -27.52 34.88
N ASN A 3 -26.24 -27.79 33.97
CA ASN A 3 -25.95 -29.13 33.45
C ASN A 3 -25.11 -29.89 34.48
N LEU A 4 -25.64 -31.03 34.94
CA LEU A 4 -25.04 -31.83 35.99
C LEU A 4 -24.62 -33.18 35.44
N PHE A 5 -23.34 -33.52 35.55
CA PHE A 5 -22.90 -34.90 35.34
C PHE A 5 -23.04 -35.72 36.63
N ILE A 6 -23.49 -36.97 36.51
CA ILE A 6 -23.49 -37.94 37.62
C ILE A 6 -22.61 -39.13 37.25
N GLY A 7 -21.42 -39.19 37.84
CA GLY A 7 -20.48 -40.30 37.68
C GLY A 7 -20.71 -41.36 38.76
N SER A 8 -20.79 -42.63 38.33
CA SER A 8 -21.06 -43.76 39.21
C SER A 8 -20.67 -45.08 38.55
N SER A 9 -20.63 -46.16 39.33
CA SER A 9 -20.56 -47.52 38.83
C SER A 9 -21.88 -47.97 38.17
N SER A 10 -21.85 -49.11 37.48
CA SER A 10 -23.05 -49.77 36.95
C SER A 10 -23.87 -50.38 38.08
N GLU A 11 -23.21 -50.88 39.11
CA GLU A 11 -23.80 -51.47 40.31
C GLU A 11 -24.63 -50.45 41.10
N ALA A 12 -24.15 -49.20 41.20
CA ALA A 12 -24.91 -48.10 41.82
C ALA A 12 -26.22 -47.79 41.07
N LYS A 13 -26.22 -47.93 39.75
CA LYS A 13 -27.41 -47.77 38.92
C LYS A 13 -28.40 -48.91 39.19
N GLU A 14 -27.93 -50.16 39.18
CA GLU A 14 -28.75 -51.35 39.42
C GLU A 14 -29.40 -51.34 40.81
N ARG A 15 -28.69 -50.83 41.82
CA ARG A 15 -29.21 -50.63 43.19
C ARG A 15 -30.20 -49.47 43.33
N GLY A 16 -30.53 -48.77 42.24
CA GLY A 16 -31.52 -47.69 42.23
C GLY A 16 -31.04 -46.37 42.85
N ILE A 17 -29.74 -46.21 43.12
CA ILE A 17 -29.17 -44.98 43.70
C ILE A 17 -29.24 -43.83 42.67
N ILE A 18 -28.76 -44.09 41.45
CA ILE A 18 -28.68 -43.07 40.38
C ILE A 18 -30.06 -42.63 39.89
N PRO A 19 -31.03 -43.53 39.60
CA PRO A 19 -32.39 -43.12 39.24
C PRO A 19 -33.06 -42.21 40.29
N LYS A 20 -32.86 -42.49 41.59
CA LYS A 20 -33.38 -41.64 42.69
C LYS A 20 -32.73 -40.25 42.69
N LEU A 21 -31.41 -40.17 42.53
CA LEU A 21 -30.68 -38.91 42.43
C LEU A 21 -31.12 -38.10 41.21
N VAL A 22 -31.21 -38.72 40.03
CA VAL A 22 -31.69 -38.08 38.79
C VAL A 22 -33.10 -37.52 38.98
N ALA A 23 -34.03 -38.32 39.51
CA ALA A 23 -35.42 -37.90 39.74
C ALA A 23 -35.51 -36.74 40.73
N GLY A 24 -34.79 -36.80 41.86
CA GLY A 24 -34.84 -35.74 42.86
C GLY A 24 -34.14 -34.44 42.43
N LEU A 25 -33.02 -34.52 41.72
CA LEU A 25 -32.27 -33.34 41.26
C LEU A 25 -32.94 -32.65 40.06
N ASN A 26 -33.59 -33.41 39.18
CA ASN A 26 -34.36 -32.86 38.06
C ASN A 26 -35.71 -32.31 38.53
N ASN A 27 -36.59 -33.17 39.07
CA ASN A 27 -38.00 -32.84 39.29
C ASN A 27 -38.24 -31.84 40.43
N ARG A 28 -37.37 -31.82 41.46
CA ARG A 28 -37.56 -30.94 42.61
C ARG A 28 -36.77 -29.63 42.51
N TYR A 29 -35.68 -29.61 41.75
CA TYR A 29 -34.67 -28.57 41.88
C TYR A 29 -34.13 -27.98 40.56
N GLY A 30 -34.56 -28.48 39.40
CA GLY A 30 -34.26 -27.86 38.11
C GLY A 30 -32.77 -27.89 37.75
N PHE A 31 -32.07 -28.98 38.06
CA PHE A 31 -30.81 -29.33 37.41
C PHE A 31 -31.10 -30.21 36.19
N MET A 32 -30.17 -30.23 35.23
CA MET A 32 -30.24 -31.15 34.07
C MET A 32 -29.23 -32.28 34.29
N PRO A 33 -29.60 -33.35 35.04
CA PRO A 33 -28.70 -34.47 35.26
C PRO A 33 -28.47 -35.27 33.98
N ARG A 34 -27.21 -35.58 33.71
CA ARG A 34 -26.70 -36.47 32.66
C ARG A 34 -25.92 -37.59 33.36
N PRO A 35 -26.56 -38.71 33.69
CA PRO A 35 -25.87 -39.83 34.32
C PRO A 35 -24.85 -40.45 33.36
N TRP A 36 -23.81 -41.07 33.91
CA TRP A 36 -22.69 -41.65 33.17
C TRP A 36 -23.14 -42.47 31.95
N TYR A 37 -24.11 -43.36 32.10
CA TYR A 37 -24.55 -44.25 31.02
C TYR A 37 -25.34 -43.58 29.88
N GLU A 38 -25.62 -42.27 29.95
CA GLU A 38 -26.35 -41.51 28.91
C GLU A 38 -25.44 -40.63 28.04
N VAL A 39 -24.14 -40.54 28.36
CA VAL A 39 -23.23 -39.61 27.65
C VAL A 39 -22.35 -40.27 26.58
N PHE A 40 -22.42 -41.60 26.42
CA PHE A 40 -21.56 -42.36 25.52
C PHE A 40 -22.31 -42.83 24.26
N ASP A 41 -21.80 -42.46 23.09
CA ASP A 41 -22.26 -42.93 21.78
C ASP A 41 -21.41 -44.11 21.26
N GLN A 42 -21.98 -44.92 20.35
CA GLN A 42 -21.26 -46.02 19.73
C GLN A 42 -20.02 -45.53 18.96
N GLY A 43 -18.86 -46.18 19.19
CA GLY A 43 -17.61 -45.88 18.49
C GLY A 43 -16.72 -44.83 19.14
N MET A 44 -17.14 -44.22 20.26
CA MET A 44 -16.36 -43.20 20.97
C MET A 44 -15.47 -43.81 22.07
N PHE A 45 -14.28 -43.25 22.28
CA PHE A 45 -13.44 -43.59 23.43
C PHE A 45 -14.00 -42.97 24.71
N ILE A 46 -13.97 -43.73 25.82
CA ILE A 46 -14.55 -43.32 27.12
C ILE A 46 -13.90 -42.03 27.64
N LEU A 47 -12.57 -41.95 27.64
CA LEU A 47 -11.85 -40.78 28.16
C LEU A 47 -12.12 -39.52 27.32
N GLU A 48 -12.16 -39.62 25.99
CA GLU A 48 -12.46 -38.50 25.10
C GLU A 48 -13.88 -37.96 25.34
N THR A 49 -14.82 -38.88 25.54
CA THR A 49 -16.21 -38.53 25.85
C THR A 49 -16.30 -37.82 27.20
N LEU A 50 -15.60 -38.31 28.23
CA LEU A 50 -15.57 -37.66 29.54
C LEU A 50 -14.93 -36.26 29.48
N LEU A 51 -13.86 -36.06 28.71
CA LEU A 51 -13.24 -34.76 28.49
C LEU A 51 -14.20 -33.78 27.79
N LYS A 52 -14.93 -34.26 26.78
CA LYS A 52 -15.98 -33.48 26.11
C LYS A 52 -17.09 -33.09 27.09
N VAL A 53 -17.59 -34.05 27.86
CA VAL A 53 -18.64 -33.81 28.87
C VAL A 53 -18.17 -32.82 29.93
N ALA A 54 -16.92 -32.92 30.41
CA ALA A 54 -16.34 -31.99 31.38
C ALA A 54 -16.27 -30.54 30.87
N ASN A 55 -16.22 -30.33 29.54
CA ASN A 55 -16.31 -29.00 28.92
C ASN A 55 -17.76 -28.49 28.78
N GLU A 56 -18.73 -29.40 28.67
CA GLU A 56 -20.15 -29.06 28.45
C GLU A 56 -20.93 -28.81 29.74
N ILE A 57 -20.50 -29.40 30.86
CA ILE A 57 -21.23 -29.36 32.14
C ILE A 57 -20.82 -28.21 33.06
N ASP A 58 -21.73 -27.88 33.96
CA ASP A 58 -21.57 -26.80 34.95
C ASP A 58 -21.09 -27.31 36.31
N ILE A 59 -21.48 -28.54 36.67
CA ILE A 59 -21.28 -29.20 37.97
C ILE A 59 -21.21 -30.73 37.80
N ALA A 60 -20.52 -31.42 38.72
CA ALA A 60 -20.40 -32.88 38.71
C ALA A 60 -20.63 -33.50 40.09
N LEU A 61 -21.43 -34.56 40.15
CA LEU A 61 -21.67 -35.40 41.32
C LEU A 61 -21.04 -36.78 41.10
N LEU A 62 -20.16 -37.20 42.00
CA LEU A 62 -19.53 -38.52 41.97
C LEU A 62 -20.06 -39.36 43.13
N VAL A 63 -20.58 -40.55 42.81
CA VAL A 63 -21.16 -41.48 43.78
C VAL A 63 -20.17 -42.61 44.04
N PHE A 64 -19.62 -42.64 45.26
CA PHE A 64 -18.71 -43.69 45.72
C PHE A 64 -19.50 -44.75 46.49
N SER A 65 -19.93 -45.80 45.81
CA SER A 65 -20.69 -46.93 46.38
C SER A 65 -19.81 -48.14 46.68
N LYS A 66 -20.36 -49.10 47.43
CA LYS A 66 -19.71 -50.41 47.70
C LYS A 66 -19.81 -51.29 46.45
N ASP A 67 -18.85 -51.13 45.54
CA ASP A 67 -18.88 -51.84 44.25
C ASP A 67 -17.91 -53.02 44.22
N ASP A 68 -16.69 -52.83 44.76
CA ASP A 68 -15.62 -53.82 44.69
C ASP A 68 -15.09 -54.18 46.09
N GLU A 69 -14.62 -55.42 46.28
CA GLU A 69 -13.92 -55.87 47.49
C GLU A 69 -12.41 -55.87 47.24
N ARG A 70 -11.65 -55.26 48.15
CA ARG A 70 -10.18 -55.27 48.10
C ARG A 70 -9.61 -55.79 49.40
N GLU A 71 -8.73 -56.79 49.29
CA GLU A 71 -7.90 -57.23 50.39
C GLU A 71 -6.62 -56.38 50.46
N SER A 72 -6.38 -55.76 51.62
CA SER A 72 -5.15 -55.02 51.89
C SER A 72 -4.66 -55.35 53.28
N ARG A 73 -3.41 -55.82 53.39
CA ARG A 73 -2.76 -56.19 54.66
C ARG A 73 -3.61 -57.14 55.53
N GLY A 74 -4.29 -58.11 54.91
CA GLY A 74 -5.13 -59.11 55.58
C GLY A 74 -6.51 -58.62 56.00
N SER A 75 -6.92 -57.41 55.62
CA SER A 75 -8.26 -56.86 55.85
C SER A 75 -9.01 -56.71 54.53
N LYS A 76 -10.21 -57.31 54.46
CA LYS A 76 -11.16 -57.13 53.35
C LYS A 76 -11.94 -55.85 53.54
N ASN A 77 -11.84 -54.94 52.59
CA ASN A 77 -12.51 -53.64 52.60
C ASN A 77 -13.41 -53.50 51.37
N GLN A 78 -14.58 -52.92 51.58
CA GLN A 78 -15.46 -52.49 50.48
C GLN A 78 -14.93 -51.16 49.95
N ILE A 79 -14.70 -51.07 48.64
CA ILE A 79 -14.17 -49.88 47.99
C ILE A 79 -15.11 -49.42 46.87
N THR A 80 -14.98 -48.14 46.51
CA THR A 80 -15.58 -47.63 45.28
C THR A 80 -14.78 -48.12 44.08
N ARG A 81 -15.44 -48.26 42.93
CA ARG A 81 -14.77 -48.66 41.69
C ARG A 81 -13.69 -47.65 41.27
N ASP A 82 -12.52 -48.14 40.89
CA ASP A 82 -11.35 -47.30 40.57
C ASP A 82 -11.63 -46.25 39.50
N ASN A 83 -12.45 -46.57 38.49
CA ASN A 83 -12.82 -45.64 37.42
C ASN A 83 -13.56 -44.41 37.95
N VAL A 84 -14.40 -44.56 38.98
CA VAL A 84 -15.16 -43.44 39.56
C VAL A 84 -14.21 -42.49 40.31
N VAL A 85 -13.10 -43.01 40.86
CA VAL A 85 -12.04 -42.19 41.47
C VAL A 85 -11.26 -41.42 40.40
N LEU A 86 -10.95 -42.06 39.26
CA LEU A 86 -10.33 -41.38 38.11
C LEU A 86 -11.22 -40.26 37.58
N GLU A 87 -12.51 -40.53 37.38
CA GLU A 87 -13.51 -39.55 36.94
C GLU A 87 -13.64 -38.39 37.94
N TYR A 88 -13.66 -38.67 39.24
CA TYR A 88 -13.58 -37.63 40.26
C TYR A 88 -12.37 -36.71 40.04
N GLY A 89 -11.18 -37.26 39.82
CA GLY A 89 -9.98 -36.48 39.54
C GLY A 89 -10.11 -35.62 38.28
N LEU A 90 -10.66 -36.19 37.20
CA LEU A 90 -10.88 -35.49 35.92
C LEU A 90 -11.84 -34.30 36.07
N PHE A 91 -13.01 -34.50 36.69
CA PHE A 91 -13.97 -33.42 36.88
C PHE A 91 -13.51 -32.41 37.93
N LEU A 92 -12.75 -32.83 38.94
CA LEU A 92 -12.13 -31.93 39.90
C LEU A 92 -11.13 -30.99 39.22
N ALA A 93 -10.31 -31.52 38.32
CA ALA A 93 -9.35 -30.73 37.56
C ALA A 93 -10.05 -29.73 36.63
N GLN A 94 -11.11 -30.14 35.93
CA GLN A 94 -11.79 -29.29 34.95
C GLN A 94 -12.76 -28.27 35.56
N LEU A 95 -13.48 -28.62 36.63
CA LEU A 95 -14.53 -27.78 37.21
C LEU A 95 -14.12 -27.05 38.49
N GLY A 96 -13.06 -27.53 39.15
CA GLY A 96 -12.65 -27.04 40.46
C GLY A 96 -13.53 -27.55 41.62
N ARG A 97 -13.03 -27.38 42.83
CA ARG A 97 -13.60 -27.93 44.08
C ARG A 97 -15.02 -27.46 44.40
N GLU A 98 -15.38 -26.24 43.99
CA GLU A 98 -16.71 -25.69 44.29
C GLU A 98 -17.83 -26.33 43.46
N ARG A 99 -17.50 -26.84 42.26
CA ARG A 99 -18.46 -27.38 41.28
C ARG A 99 -18.51 -28.91 41.26
N VAL A 100 -17.68 -29.56 42.09
CA VAL A 100 -17.69 -31.02 42.28
C VAL A 100 -18.22 -31.38 43.66
N TRP A 101 -19.02 -32.44 43.73
CA TRP A 101 -19.55 -33.00 44.96
C TRP A 101 -19.34 -34.51 44.98
N VAL A 102 -18.98 -35.03 46.15
CA VAL A 102 -18.80 -36.48 46.37
C VAL A 102 -19.83 -36.94 47.38
N LEU A 103 -20.58 -37.96 46.98
CA LEU A 103 -21.54 -38.66 47.82
C LEU A 103 -21.06 -40.10 48.00
N LYS A 104 -20.77 -40.48 49.24
CA LYS A 104 -20.13 -41.73 49.59
C LYS A 104 -21.07 -42.64 50.38
N GLU A 105 -21.11 -43.91 50.05
CA GLU A 105 -21.84 -44.90 50.83
C GLU A 105 -21.12 -45.21 52.15
N GLU A 106 -21.88 -45.33 53.23
CA GLU A 106 -21.34 -45.70 54.54
C GLU A 106 -20.63 -47.07 54.47
N GLY A 107 -19.40 -47.14 54.96
CA GLY A 107 -18.59 -48.38 54.96
C GLY A 107 -17.70 -48.55 53.73
N VAL A 108 -17.70 -47.61 52.77
CA VAL A 108 -16.70 -47.57 51.69
C VAL A 108 -15.35 -47.06 52.23
N THR A 109 -14.27 -47.73 51.87
CA THR A 109 -12.90 -47.27 52.13
C THR A 109 -12.38 -46.52 50.90
N LEU A 110 -11.80 -45.34 51.10
CA LEU A 110 -11.22 -44.52 50.03
C LEU A 110 -9.69 -44.64 50.00
N PRO A 111 -9.04 -44.36 48.85
CA PRO A 111 -7.59 -44.22 48.77
C PRO A 111 -7.06 -43.18 49.77
N THR A 112 -5.86 -43.40 50.29
CA THR A 112 -5.25 -42.51 51.29
C THR A 112 -5.06 -41.08 50.80
N ASP A 113 -4.89 -40.89 49.50
CA ASP A 113 -4.80 -39.58 48.84
C ASP A 113 -6.09 -38.75 48.98
N LEU A 114 -7.23 -39.40 49.25
CA LEU A 114 -8.53 -38.75 49.48
C LEU A 114 -8.88 -38.58 50.97
N ASN A 115 -7.98 -38.92 51.91
CA ASN A 115 -8.27 -38.82 53.36
C ASN A 115 -8.55 -37.39 53.84
N GLY A 116 -8.09 -36.37 53.11
CA GLY A 116 -8.38 -34.95 53.40
C GLY A 116 -9.66 -34.42 52.74
N LEU A 117 -10.39 -35.24 51.98
CA LEU A 117 -11.60 -34.82 51.28
C LEU A 117 -12.82 -34.83 52.20
N ASN A 118 -13.49 -33.69 52.33
CA ASN A 118 -14.81 -33.63 52.95
C ASN A 118 -15.87 -34.09 51.93
N TYR A 119 -16.53 -35.20 52.23
CA TYR A 119 -17.64 -35.75 51.44
C TYR A 119 -18.88 -35.93 52.32
N LYS A 120 -20.03 -36.13 51.68
CA LYS A 120 -21.26 -36.52 52.38
C LYS A 120 -21.48 -38.01 52.32
N VAL A 121 -22.15 -38.54 53.33
CA VAL A 121 -22.39 -39.97 53.50
C VAL A 121 -23.88 -40.29 53.37
N PHE A 122 -24.21 -41.36 52.68
CA PHE A 122 -25.55 -41.95 52.67
C PHE A 122 -25.49 -43.42 53.12
N ARG A 123 -26.59 -43.90 53.69
CA ARG A 123 -26.75 -45.30 54.09
C ARG A 123 -27.65 -46.06 53.15
N SER A 124 -27.46 -47.37 53.11
CA SER A 124 -28.26 -48.31 52.34
C SER A 124 -28.47 -49.56 53.18
N GLU A 125 -29.73 -49.84 53.50
CA GLU A 125 -30.19 -50.98 54.30
C GLU A 125 -31.41 -51.61 53.61
N PRO A 126 -31.20 -52.39 52.54
CA PRO A 126 -32.30 -53.03 51.82
C PRO A 126 -33.00 -54.05 52.73
N ASP A 127 -34.34 -54.01 52.74
CA ASP A 127 -35.19 -54.98 53.41
C ASP A 127 -35.24 -56.32 52.64
N SER A 128 -35.93 -57.30 53.21
CA SER A 128 -36.08 -58.65 52.62
C SER A 128 -36.78 -58.65 51.25
N ASN A 129 -37.47 -57.57 50.90
CA ASN A 129 -38.19 -57.39 49.64
C ASN A 129 -37.38 -56.52 48.65
N GLY A 130 -36.14 -56.14 49.00
CA GLY A 130 -35.28 -55.29 48.18
C GLY A 130 -35.64 -53.79 48.22
N ASN A 131 -36.57 -53.37 49.09
CA ASN A 131 -36.87 -51.97 49.30
C ASN A 131 -35.87 -51.38 50.30
N ASP A 132 -35.38 -50.19 50.02
CA ASP A 132 -34.44 -49.49 50.89
C ASP A 132 -35.00 -48.11 51.28
N PRO A 133 -35.85 -48.04 52.32
CA PRO A 133 -36.42 -46.78 52.81
C PRO A 133 -35.36 -45.89 53.46
N VAL A 134 -34.31 -46.48 54.05
CA VAL A 134 -33.18 -45.75 54.64
C VAL A 134 -32.43 -45.01 53.54
N LEU A 135 -32.11 -45.68 52.43
CA LEU A 135 -31.49 -45.06 51.26
C LEU A 135 -32.37 -43.96 50.68
N ALA A 136 -33.69 -44.17 50.58
CA ALA A 136 -34.59 -43.14 50.07
C ALA A 136 -34.57 -41.88 50.93
N ALA A 137 -34.67 -42.02 52.26
CA ALA A 137 -34.65 -40.90 53.19
C ALA A 137 -33.29 -40.19 53.22
N ASP A 138 -32.18 -40.94 53.27
CA ASP A 138 -30.84 -40.37 53.28
C ASP A 138 -30.56 -39.63 51.96
N LEU A 139 -30.86 -40.22 50.79
CA LEU A 139 -30.67 -39.53 49.50
C LEU A 139 -31.51 -38.25 49.40
N ASP A 140 -32.74 -38.23 49.93
CA ASP A 140 -33.57 -37.02 49.95
C ASP A 140 -32.92 -35.88 50.75
N LEU A 141 -32.29 -36.19 51.89
CA LEU A 141 -31.49 -35.23 52.65
C LEU A 141 -30.28 -34.72 51.85
N GLN A 142 -29.55 -35.62 51.20
CA GLN A 142 -28.36 -35.28 50.42
C GLN A 142 -28.68 -34.39 49.22
N ILE A 143 -29.77 -34.66 48.52
CA ILE A 143 -30.23 -33.85 47.39
C ILE A 143 -30.55 -32.41 47.86
N ALA A 144 -31.16 -32.24 49.04
CA ALA A 144 -31.43 -30.92 49.60
C ALA A 144 -30.15 -30.14 49.92
N GLU A 145 -29.11 -30.80 50.42
CA GLU A 145 -27.81 -30.19 50.67
C GLU A 145 -27.07 -29.80 49.38
N ILE A 146 -27.06 -30.68 48.38
CA ILE A 146 -26.47 -30.43 47.05
C ILE A 146 -27.11 -29.19 46.44
N ARG A 147 -28.44 -29.08 46.49
CA ARG A 147 -29.16 -27.88 46.04
C ARG A 147 -28.69 -26.64 46.79
N ASN A 148 -28.60 -26.69 48.11
CA ASN A 148 -28.20 -25.53 48.90
C ASN A 148 -26.81 -25.02 48.56
N LYS A 149 -25.86 -25.92 48.23
CA LYS A 149 -24.54 -25.54 47.74
C LYS A 149 -24.62 -24.89 46.35
N TRP A 150 -25.28 -25.54 45.40
CA TRP A 150 -25.20 -25.15 43.99
C TRP A 150 -26.27 -24.16 43.52
N LYS A 151 -27.28 -23.84 44.32
CA LYS A 151 -28.35 -22.88 43.95
C LYS A 151 -27.86 -21.46 43.64
N ARG A 152 -26.68 -21.09 44.11
CA ARG A 152 -26.08 -19.76 43.91
C ARG A 152 -25.05 -19.73 42.77
N LEU A 153 -24.73 -20.87 42.17
CA LEU A 153 -23.76 -20.93 41.08
C LEU A 153 -24.40 -20.48 39.77
N SER A 154 -23.68 -19.64 39.04
CA SER A 154 -23.98 -19.34 37.63
C SER A 154 -23.55 -20.49 36.72
N SER A 155 -24.21 -20.59 35.57
CA SER A 155 -23.72 -21.42 34.45
C SER A 155 -22.32 -20.97 34.06
N ARG A 156 -21.45 -21.91 33.70
CA ARG A 156 -20.14 -21.55 33.14
C ARG A 156 -20.35 -20.73 31.88
N SER A 157 -19.64 -19.60 31.77
CA SER A 157 -19.50 -18.90 30.49
C SER A 157 -18.87 -19.88 29.52
N ARG A 158 -19.58 -20.23 28.46
CA ARG A 158 -19.10 -21.16 27.42
C ARG A 158 -18.12 -20.45 26.47
N THR A 159 -17.16 -19.73 27.03
CA THR A 159 -16.14 -18.99 26.31
C THR A 159 -14.78 -19.47 26.76
N HIS A 160 -13.92 -19.72 25.77
CA HIS A 160 -12.59 -20.31 25.82
C HIS A 160 -12.54 -21.83 25.97
N THR A 161 -12.34 -22.50 24.82
CA THR A 161 -11.12 -23.28 24.67
C THR A 161 -9.96 -22.41 25.18
N ASP A 162 -9.37 -22.73 26.32
CA ASP A 162 -8.02 -22.23 26.58
C ASP A 162 -7.20 -22.63 25.35
N LEU A 163 -6.80 -21.65 24.56
CA LEU A 163 -5.92 -21.87 23.42
C LEU A 163 -4.61 -22.38 23.99
N ASN A 164 -4.49 -23.70 24.10
CA ASN A 164 -3.25 -24.36 24.42
C ASN A 164 -2.39 -24.29 23.17
N ASP A 165 -1.50 -23.30 23.15
CA ASP A 165 -0.57 -23.08 22.06
C ASP A 165 0.66 -23.99 22.14
N GLY A 166 0.68 -24.95 23.08
CA GLY A 166 1.83 -25.84 23.29
C GLY A 166 3.09 -25.12 23.79
N GLY A 167 2.97 -23.90 24.34
CA GLY A 167 4.10 -23.07 24.75
C GLY A 167 4.69 -22.21 23.63
N LEU A 168 3.97 -22.00 22.52
CA LEU A 168 4.42 -21.14 21.40
C LEU A 168 4.36 -19.63 21.71
N GLY A 169 3.73 -19.22 22.80
CA GLY A 169 3.63 -17.81 23.21
C GLY A 169 2.54 -17.02 22.49
N LEU A 170 1.57 -17.70 21.89
CA LEU A 170 0.46 -17.14 21.12
C LEU A 170 -0.81 -16.92 21.96
N THR A 171 -0.99 -17.64 23.07
CA THR A 171 -2.24 -17.59 23.86
C THR A 171 -2.60 -16.17 24.29
N ALA A 172 -1.63 -15.37 24.76
CA ALA A 172 -1.86 -13.99 25.18
C ALA A 172 -2.24 -13.08 24.01
N ALA A 173 -1.60 -13.24 22.85
CA ALA A 173 -1.86 -12.44 21.66
C ALA A 173 -3.29 -12.65 21.16
N PHE A 174 -3.72 -13.91 21.01
CA PHE A 174 -5.10 -14.23 20.57
C PHE A 174 -6.14 -13.81 21.61
N SER A 175 -5.85 -13.96 22.90
CA SER A 175 -6.76 -13.49 23.97
C SER A 175 -6.96 -11.98 23.92
N ASN A 176 -5.90 -11.21 23.65
CA ASN A 176 -6.00 -9.77 23.48
C ASN A 176 -6.85 -9.39 22.26
N VAL A 177 -6.66 -10.06 21.12
CA VAL A 177 -7.47 -9.86 19.91
C VAL A 177 -8.94 -10.20 20.17
N GLU A 178 -9.23 -11.33 20.83
CA GLU A 178 -10.61 -11.71 21.16
C GLU A 178 -11.28 -10.71 22.10
N ASN A 179 -10.57 -10.25 23.13
CA ASN A 179 -11.08 -9.24 24.05
C ASN A 179 -11.36 -7.90 23.33
N TRP A 180 -10.46 -7.49 22.44
CA TRP A 180 -10.66 -6.30 21.62
C TRP A 180 -11.90 -6.46 20.70
N LEU A 181 -12.03 -7.59 19.98
CA LEU A 181 -13.19 -7.87 19.12
C LEU A 181 -14.51 -7.87 19.90
N ARG A 182 -14.51 -8.49 21.09
CA ARG A 182 -15.67 -8.53 21.97
C ARG A 182 -16.08 -7.13 22.39
N LYS A 183 -15.13 -6.31 22.83
CA LYS A 183 -15.37 -4.92 23.21
C LYS A 183 -15.89 -4.09 22.02
N PHE A 184 -15.28 -4.25 20.85
CA PHE A 184 -15.69 -3.60 19.61
C PHE A 184 -17.15 -3.95 19.25
N ALA A 185 -17.53 -5.22 19.34
CA ALA A 185 -18.89 -5.69 19.07
C ALA A 185 -19.90 -5.21 20.14
N GLU A 186 -19.50 -5.16 21.41
CA GLU A 186 -20.32 -4.61 22.50
C GLU A 186 -20.62 -3.12 22.28
N ASP A 187 -19.61 -2.33 21.89
CA ASP A 187 -19.76 -0.90 21.63
C ASP A 187 -20.70 -0.66 20.43
N LEU A 188 -20.54 -1.43 19.34
CA LEU A 188 -21.46 -1.38 18.19
C LEU A 188 -22.90 -1.78 18.57
N THR A 189 -23.07 -2.86 19.32
CA THR A 189 -24.40 -3.34 19.74
C THR A 189 -25.07 -2.32 20.66
N SER A 190 -24.31 -1.69 21.55
CA SER A 190 -24.80 -0.66 22.46
C SER A 190 -25.28 0.57 21.68
N PHE A 191 -24.47 1.06 20.73
CA PHE A 191 -24.85 2.18 19.86
C PHE A 191 -26.06 1.84 18.98
N ALA A 192 -26.13 0.62 18.43
CA ALA A 192 -27.27 0.18 17.62
C ALA A 192 -28.57 0.10 18.44
N GLY A 193 -28.48 -0.23 19.74
CA GLY A 193 -29.62 -0.23 20.66
C GLY A 193 -30.03 1.17 21.12
N ASP A 194 -29.07 2.07 21.35
CA ASP A 194 -29.28 3.47 21.75
C ASP A 194 -28.27 4.41 21.08
N GLN A 195 -28.73 5.11 20.04
CA GLN A 195 -27.91 6.03 19.24
C GLN A 195 -27.47 7.30 20.00
N SER A 196 -27.97 7.52 21.23
CA SER A 196 -27.51 8.62 22.08
C SER A 196 -26.15 8.33 22.74
N ILE A 197 -25.73 7.07 22.79
CA ILE A 197 -24.43 6.67 23.33
C ILE A 197 -23.31 7.16 22.40
N LYS A 198 -22.37 7.93 22.95
CA LYS A 198 -21.21 8.46 22.21
C LYS A 198 -19.89 7.98 22.81
N LEU A 199 -19.12 7.25 22.01
CA LEU A 199 -17.78 6.76 22.32
C LEU A 199 -16.78 7.91 22.34
N SER A 200 -15.80 7.84 23.25
CA SER A 200 -14.74 8.85 23.34
C SER A 200 -13.61 8.67 22.33
N LYS A 201 -13.56 7.53 21.64
CA LYS A 201 -12.53 7.17 20.67
C LYS A 201 -13.20 6.60 19.41
N PRO A 202 -12.58 6.75 18.23
CA PRO A 202 -13.05 6.10 17.02
C PRO A 202 -12.92 4.57 17.11
N PHE A 203 -13.62 3.87 16.22
CA PHE A 203 -13.35 2.47 15.99
C PHE A 203 -12.03 2.34 15.23
N TYR A 204 -11.11 1.53 15.74
CA TYR A 204 -9.77 1.35 15.16
C TYR A 204 -9.60 -0.08 14.67
N ILE A 205 -9.11 -0.26 13.44
CA ILE A 205 -8.80 -1.55 12.83
C ILE A 205 -7.37 -1.48 12.30
N ASP A 206 -6.54 -2.49 12.57
CA ASP A 206 -5.12 -2.58 12.16
C ASP A 206 -4.81 -3.82 11.31
N SER A 207 -5.84 -4.34 10.64
CA SER A 207 -5.75 -5.47 9.73
C SER A 207 -6.14 -5.05 8.32
N SER A 208 -5.21 -5.15 7.37
CA SER A 208 -5.45 -4.76 5.98
C SER A 208 -6.67 -5.43 5.34
N SER A 209 -6.90 -6.71 5.60
CA SER A 209 -8.07 -7.41 5.05
C SER A 209 -9.37 -6.83 5.62
N VAL A 210 -9.45 -6.65 6.94
CA VAL A 210 -10.63 -6.11 7.61
C VAL A 210 -10.86 -4.64 7.23
N CYS A 211 -9.81 -3.84 7.07
CA CYS A 211 -9.92 -2.46 6.58
C CYS A 211 -10.57 -2.40 5.19
N LEU A 212 -10.15 -3.28 4.27
CA LEU A 212 -10.68 -3.32 2.90
C LEU A 212 -12.14 -3.78 2.87
N GLU A 213 -12.52 -4.76 3.68
CA GLU A 213 -13.92 -5.18 3.83
C GLU A 213 -14.77 -4.04 4.43
N ALA A 214 -14.30 -3.40 5.51
CA ALA A 214 -14.99 -2.28 6.13
C ALA A 214 -15.14 -1.07 5.19
N TYR A 215 -14.15 -0.83 4.32
CA TYR A 215 -14.20 0.19 3.27
C TYR A 215 -15.25 -0.15 2.20
N ALA A 216 -15.24 -1.38 1.67
CA ALA A 216 -16.18 -1.82 0.65
C ALA A 216 -17.64 -1.79 1.16
N GLU A 217 -17.88 -2.26 2.38
CA GLU A 217 -19.19 -2.19 3.04
C GLU A 217 -19.64 -0.73 3.24
N ALA A 218 -18.74 0.18 3.62
CA ALA A 218 -19.07 1.60 3.76
C ALA A 218 -19.51 2.23 2.43
N LEU A 219 -18.77 1.93 1.34
CA LEU A 219 -19.13 2.39 -0.01
C LEU A 219 -20.52 1.87 -0.44
N ASN A 220 -20.88 0.65 -0.05
CA ASN A 220 -22.20 0.07 -0.30
C ASN A 220 -23.32 0.79 0.48
N LEU A 221 -23.02 1.59 1.49
CA LEU A 221 -24.03 2.36 2.22
C LEU A 221 -24.21 3.79 1.71
N VAL A 222 -23.27 4.31 0.91
CA VAL A 222 -23.34 5.67 0.36
C VAL A 222 -24.57 5.87 -0.51
N LYS A 223 -25.30 6.97 -0.29
CA LYS A 223 -26.52 7.32 -1.02
C LYS A 223 -26.39 8.55 -1.90
N GLU A 224 -25.61 9.55 -1.48
CA GLU A 224 -25.58 10.84 -2.16
C GLU A 224 -24.16 11.30 -2.46
N ARG A 225 -23.26 11.23 -1.49
CA ARG A 225 -21.96 11.89 -1.52
C ARG A 225 -20.84 11.00 -1.01
N PHE A 226 -19.76 10.96 -1.77
CA PHE A 226 -18.51 10.32 -1.33
C PHE A 226 -17.31 11.16 -1.74
N TRP A 227 -16.60 11.69 -0.76
CA TRP A 227 -15.40 12.50 -0.96
C TRP A 227 -14.20 11.81 -0.34
N THR A 228 -13.07 11.75 -1.04
CA THR A 228 -11.91 11.04 -0.50
C THR A 228 -10.60 11.60 -1.04
N THR A 229 -9.61 11.67 -0.16
CA THR A 229 -8.22 11.93 -0.53
C THR A 229 -7.49 10.61 -0.78
N THR A 230 -6.50 10.62 -1.66
CA THR A 230 -5.64 9.45 -1.87
C THR A 230 -4.25 9.85 -2.32
N TYR A 231 -3.20 9.28 -1.73
CA TYR A 231 -1.85 9.50 -2.23
C TYR A 231 -1.63 8.73 -3.53
N LEU A 232 -1.06 9.39 -4.52
CA LEU A 232 -0.62 8.69 -5.74
C LEU A 232 0.48 7.65 -5.45
N SER A 233 1.29 7.92 -4.42
CA SER A 233 2.34 7.04 -3.93
C SER A 233 1.83 5.79 -3.21
N SER A 234 0.54 5.74 -2.81
CA SER A 234 0.01 4.68 -1.98
C SER A 234 -0.13 3.33 -2.66
N GLY A 235 0.47 3.11 -3.82
CA GLY A 235 0.56 1.80 -4.45
C GLY A 235 -0.79 1.24 -4.92
N PHE A 236 -1.90 1.80 -4.46
CA PHE A 236 -3.22 1.22 -4.57
C PHE A 236 -3.70 1.20 -6.02
N TRP A 237 -3.65 2.38 -6.64
CA TRP A 237 -4.02 2.63 -8.02
C TRP A 237 -2.98 2.15 -9.03
N THR A 238 -1.75 1.88 -8.57
CA THR A 238 -0.66 1.36 -9.41
C THR A 238 -0.54 -0.15 -9.35
N ARG A 239 -0.92 -0.80 -8.24
CA ARG A 239 -0.96 -2.27 -8.10
C ARG A 239 -2.26 -2.86 -8.63
N GLY A 240 -3.34 -2.10 -8.62
CA GLY A 240 -4.63 -2.51 -9.18
C GLY A 240 -5.35 -3.57 -8.35
N ASP A 241 -5.45 -3.38 -7.03
CA ASP A 241 -6.24 -4.30 -6.19
C ASP A 241 -7.70 -4.23 -6.61
N ALA A 242 -8.21 -5.37 -7.09
CA ALA A 242 -9.53 -5.48 -7.68
C ALA A 242 -10.64 -5.10 -6.72
N ARG A 243 -10.49 -5.34 -5.41
CA ARG A 243 -11.58 -5.16 -4.42
C ARG A 243 -11.98 -3.70 -4.28
N VAL A 244 -11.02 -2.79 -4.16
CA VAL A 244 -11.31 -1.35 -3.99
C VAL A 244 -11.77 -0.76 -5.32
N LEU A 245 -11.16 -1.18 -6.44
CA LEU A 245 -11.60 -0.69 -7.75
C LEU A 245 -13.03 -1.13 -8.03
N GLU A 246 -13.37 -2.38 -7.73
CA GLU A 246 -14.72 -2.93 -7.85
C GLU A 246 -15.69 -2.24 -6.90
N ALA A 247 -15.34 -2.07 -5.62
CA ALA A 247 -16.19 -1.37 -4.66
C ALA A 247 -16.48 0.09 -5.07
N ASN A 248 -15.44 0.83 -5.53
CA ASN A 248 -15.61 2.18 -6.05
C ASN A 248 -16.48 2.20 -7.30
N THR A 249 -16.23 1.29 -8.24
CA THR A 249 -16.98 1.21 -9.49
C THR A 249 -18.46 0.88 -9.24
N ASN A 250 -18.74 -0.04 -8.31
CA ASN A 250 -20.10 -0.41 -7.93
C ASN A 250 -20.84 0.76 -7.29
N MET A 251 -20.20 1.48 -6.37
CA MET A 251 -20.76 2.70 -5.79
C MET A 251 -21.03 3.77 -6.86
N LEU A 252 -20.06 4.07 -7.72
CA LEU A 252 -20.19 5.06 -8.78
C LEU A 252 -21.36 4.75 -9.72
N ARG A 253 -21.47 3.50 -10.18
CA ARG A 253 -22.58 3.08 -11.05
C ARG A 253 -23.94 3.29 -10.40
N ARG A 254 -24.06 2.96 -9.11
CA ARG A 254 -25.29 3.16 -8.35
C ARG A 254 -25.65 4.65 -8.22
N LEU A 255 -24.67 5.49 -7.89
CA LEU A 255 -24.88 6.93 -7.66
C LEU A 255 -25.08 7.72 -8.95
N ARG A 256 -24.60 7.21 -10.09
CA ARG A 256 -24.77 7.84 -11.41
C ARG A 256 -26.23 8.04 -11.79
N GLU A 257 -27.11 7.12 -11.41
CA GLU A 257 -28.55 7.20 -11.68
C GLU A 257 -29.27 8.24 -10.81
N GLN A 258 -28.63 8.67 -9.71
CA GLN A 258 -29.23 9.49 -8.65
C GLN A 258 -28.56 10.87 -8.51
N THR A 259 -27.75 11.28 -9.49
CA THR A 259 -26.95 12.54 -9.45
C THR A 259 -26.04 12.66 -8.22
N GLY A 260 -25.42 11.56 -7.79
CA GLY A 260 -24.51 11.59 -6.63
C GLY A 260 -23.25 12.43 -6.84
N ASP A 261 -22.78 13.06 -5.77
CA ASP A 261 -21.58 13.90 -5.75
C ASP A 261 -20.37 13.08 -5.27
N VAL A 262 -19.72 12.42 -6.22
CA VAL A 262 -18.52 11.62 -5.96
C VAL A 262 -17.27 12.35 -6.40
N ARG A 263 -16.40 12.66 -5.44
CA ARG A 263 -15.17 13.42 -5.64
C ARG A 263 -13.97 12.65 -5.10
N ARG A 264 -12.93 12.51 -5.91
CA ARG A 264 -11.66 11.93 -5.48
C ARG A 264 -10.54 12.92 -5.72
N LEU A 265 -9.84 13.25 -4.65
CA LEU A 265 -8.70 14.15 -4.67
C LEU A 265 -7.40 13.35 -4.51
N PHE A 266 -6.56 13.34 -5.54
CA PHE A 266 -5.25 12.73 -5.47
C PHE A 266 -4.23 13.71 -4.89
N LEU A 267 -3.62 13.34 -3.77
CA LEU A 267 -2.57 14.08 -3.10
C LEU A 267 -1.20 13.62 -3.63
N LEU A 268 -0.38 14.59 -3.99
CA LEU A 268 1.01 14.39 -4.39
C LEU A 268 1.94 14.70 -3.22
N SER A 269 3.17 14.21 -3.27
CA SER A 269 4.21 14.53 -2.28
C SER A 269 4.87 15.90 -2.51
N GLN A 270 4.60 16.51 -3.67
CA GLN A 270 5.18 17.76 -4.15
C GLN A 270 4.32 18.28 -5.30
N GLU A 271 4.57 19.52 -5.74
CA GLU A 271 3.88 20.15 -6.87
C GLU A 271 3.76 19.23 -8.11
N PRO A 272 2.63 19.23 -8.84
CA PRO A 272 2.37 18.29 -9.93
C PRO A 272 3.48 18.18 -10.98
N SER A 273 4.04 19.31 -11.42
CA SER A 273 5.15 19.31 -12.38
C SER A 273 6.40 18.63 -11.82
N GLU A 274 6.74 18.92 -10.56
CA GLU A 274 7.91 18.32 -9.91
C GLU A 274 7.66 16.83 -9.65
N ALA A 275 6.45 16.42 -9.26
CA ALA A 275 6.05 15.02 -9.07
C ALA A 275 6.25 14.19 -10.34
N ALA A 276 5.82 14.70 -11.49
CA ALA A 276 6.05 14.08 -12.79
C ALA A 276 7.55 13.97 -13.13
N GLN A 277 8.34 15.00 -12.81
CA GLN A 277 9.80 14.96 -13.00
C GLN A 277 10.48 13.93 -12.07
N SER A 278 10.02 13.78 -10.82
CA SER A 278 10.50 12.71 -9.93
C SER A 278 10.21 11.33 -10.50
N TRP A 279 9.04 11.13 -11.11
CA TRP A 279 8.73 9.88 -11.83
C TRP A 279 9.69 9.64 -13.01
N LYS A 280 9.93 10.65 -13.86
CA LYS A 280 10.93 10.61 -14.96
C LYS A 280 12.30 10.18 -14.44
N ARG A 281 12.82 10.87 -13.41
CA ARG A 281 14.13 10.58 -12.80
C ARG A 281 14.22 9.18 -12.22
N LYS A 282 13.17 8.73 -11.52
CA LYS A 282 13.11 7.38 -10.95
C LYS A 282 13.16 6.31 -12.05
N PHE A 283 12.43 6.51 -13.15
CA PHE A 283 12.45 5.55 -14.26
C PHE A 283 13.82 5.51 -14.96
N ILE A 284 14.42 6.67 -15.24
CA ILE A 284 15.77 6.77 -15.81
C ILE A 284 16.79 6.07 -14.90
N HIS A 285 16.70 6.28 -13.59
CA HIS A 285 17.58 5.62 -12.63
C HIS A 285 17.45 4.08 -12.66
N LEU A 286 16.21 3.56 -12.70
CA LEU A 286 15.97 2.12 -12.83
C LEU A 286 16.53 1.55 -14.13
N ARG A 287 16.43 2.30 -15.24
CA ARG A 287 17.01 1.92 -16.53
C ARG A 287 18.54 1.84 -16.46
N HIS A 288 19.21 2.79 -15.81
CA HIS A 288 20.66 2.74 -15.60
C HIS A 288 21.11 1.55 -14.75
N GLN A 289 20.28 1.09 -13.80
CA GLN A 289 20.56 -0.14 -13.04
C GLN A 289 20.43 -1.43 -13.89
N ASN A 290 19.83 -1.33 -15.08
CA ASN A 290 19.55 -2.45 -15.98
C ASN A 290 18.76 -3.60 -15.31
N ASP A 291 17.90 -3.26 -14.35
CA ASP A 291 17.07 -4.21 -13.61
C ASP A 291 15.72 -4.38 -14.32
N SER A 292 15.67 -5.34 -15.24
CA SER A 292 14.49 -5.61 -16.09
C SER A 292 13.21 -5.85 -15.29
N GLU A 293 13.31 -6.46 -14.10
CA GLU A 293 12.14 -6.74 -13.27
C GLU A 293 11.57 -5.46 -12.66
N LYS A 294 12.43 -4.60 -12.09
CA LYS A 294 11.99 -3.31 -11.55
C LYS A 294 11.48 -2.37 -12.66
N ILE A 295 12.10 -2.39 -13.84
CA ILE A 295 11.65 -1.62 -15.00
C ILE A 295 10.25 -2.06 -15.40
N GLU A 296 9.98 -3.37 -15.54
CA GLU A 296 8.66 -3.84 -15.93
C GLU A 296 7.60 -3.59 -14.84
N ARG A 297 7.96 -3.73 -13.56
CA ARG A 297 7.09 -3.34 -12.44
C ARG A 297 6.72 -1.85 -12.51
N PHE A 298 7.67 -0.98 -12.83
CA PHE A 298 7.42 0.46 -13.00
C PHE A 298 6.49 0.75 -14.19
N ARG A 299 6.71 0.08 -15.34
CA ARG A 299 5.83 0.19 -16.51
C ARG A 299 4.41 -0.29 -16.21
N ALA A 300 4.27 -1.42 -15.51
CA ALA A 300 2.99 -1.95 -15.08
C ALA A 300 2.27 -0.98 -14.15
N ALA A 301 2.98 -0.39 -13.18
CA ALA A 301 2.45 0.64 -12.29
C ALA A 301 1.88 1.84 -13.05
N PHE A 302 2.62 2.36 -14.05
CA PHE A 302 2.16 3.45 -14.91
C PHE A 302 0.89 3.08 -15.70
N ARG A 303 0.87 1.90 -16.33
CA ARG A 303 -0.30 1.42 -17.09
C ARG A 303 -1.54 1.25 -16.20
N ASN A 304 -1.37 0.69 -15.01
CA ASN A 304 -2.45 0.48 -14.05
C ASN A 304 -3.02 1.80 -13.53
N LEU A 305 -2.15 2.78 -13.27
CA LEU A 305 -2.57 4.11 -12.84
C LEU A 305 -3.46 4.78 -13.87
N LYS A 306 -3.00 4.81 -15.14
CA LYS A 306 -3.76 5.38 -16.25
C LYS A 306 -5.13 4.71 -16.41
N LYS A 307 -5.14 3.37 -16.43
CA LYS A 307 -6.38 2.57 -16.50
C LYS A 307 -7.35 2.89 -15.36
N SER A 308 -6.81 3.09 -14.16
CA SER A 308 -7.63 3.42 -12.99
C SER A 308 -8.27 4.80 -13.09
N PHE A 309 -7.51 5.81 -13.49
CA PHE A 309 -8.03 7.17 -13.71
C PHE A 309 -9.10 7.17 -14.81
N ASP A 310 -8.82 6.52 -15.94
CA ASP A 310 -9.78 6.40 -17.05
C ASP A 310 -11.08 5.73 -16.59
N THR A 311 -10.99 4.71 -15.73
CA THR A 311 -12.15 4.01 -15.18
C THR A 311 -12.97 4.92 -14.27
N LEU A 312 -12.33 5.64 -13.33
CA LEU A 312 -13.02 6.55 -12.43
C LEU A 312 -13.75 7.68 -13.18
N LEU A 313 -13.04 8.34 -14.10
CA LEU A 313 -13.60 9.43 -14.90
C LEU A 313 -14.78 8.96 -15.76
N ARG A 314 -14.65 7.80 -16.41
CA ARG A 314 -15.71 7.22 -17.25
C ARG A 314 -16.96 6.85 -16.46
N GLU A 315 -16.81 6.39 -15.23
CA GLU A 315 -17.93 5.99 -14.35
C GLU A 315 -18.57 7.22 -13.66
N GLY A 316 -18.08 8.44 -13.91
CA GLY A 316 -18.68 9.69 -13.47
C GLY A 316 -18.08 10.28 -12.19
N CYS A 317 -16.95 9.76 -11.72
CA CYS A 317 -16.21 10.35 -10.59
C CYS A 317 -15.55 11.66 -11.02
N GLN A 318 -15.70 12.72 -10.23
CA GLN A 318 -14.89 13.91 -10.39
C GLN A 318 -13.52 13.63 -9.79
N VAL A 319 -12.46 13.74 -10.59
CA VAL A 319 -11.10 13.46 -10.14
C VAL A 319 -10.24 14.70 -10.29
N ARG A 320 -9.61 15.11 -9.20
CA ARG A 320 -8.65 16.23 -9.18
C ARG A 320 -7.35 15.81 -8.53
N VAL A 321 -6.29 16.57 -8.82
CA VAL A 321 -4.94 16.34 -8.31
C VAL A 321 -4.43 17.64 -7.70
N THR A 322 -3.81 17.53 -6.52
CA THR A 322 -3.15 18.66 -5.87
C THR A 322 -1.97 18.20 -5.01
N TYR A 323 -1.19 19.16 -4.53
CA TYR A 323 -0.21 18.99 -3.48
C TYR A 323 -0.74 19.72 -2.24
N ASP A 324 -0.77 19.04 -1.09
CA ASP A 324 -1.06 19.71 0.18
C ASP A 324 0.25 20.16 0.83
N ALA A 325 0.43 21.48 0.91
CA ALA A 325 1.59 22.08 1.57
C ALA A 325 1.39 22.28 3.08
N THR A 326 0.20 22.69 3.51
CA THR A 326 -0.08 23.16 4.90
C THR A 326 -1.54 23.01 5.34
N GLU A 327 -2.47 22.62 4.46
CA GLU A 327 -3.89 22.61 4.77
C GLU A 327 -4.26 21.55 5.80
N TYR A 328 -3.49 20.46 5.89
CA TYR A 328 -3.67 19.42 6.92
C TYR A 328 -3.50 19.92 8.35
N GLU A 329 -2.81 21.06 8.57
CA GLU A 329 -2.65 21.66 9.90
C GLU A 329 -4.02 21.97 10.55
N ARG A 330 -5.07 22.14 9.72
CA ARG A 330 -6.45 22.32 10.19
C ARG A 330 -7.05 21.07 10.86
N LEU A 331 -6.51 19.90 10.57
CA LEU A 331 -6.94 18.63 11.15
C LEU A 331 -6.14 18.25 12.41
N GLU A 332 -5.02 18.94 12.68
CA GLU A 332 -4.21 18.69 13.86
C GLU A 332 -5.01 18.91 15.15
N GLY A 333 -4.94 17.92 16.06
CA GLY A 333 -5.69 17.93 17.31
C GLY A 333 -7.19 17.61 17.17
N ILE A 334 -7.71 17.44 15.95
CA ILE A 334 -9.07 16.96 15.67
C ILE A 334 -9.04 15.47 15.31
N LEU A 335 -8.12 15.08 14.42
CA LEU A 335 -7.96 13.73 13.94
C LEU A 335 -6.54 13.21 14.23
N GLU A 336 -6.43 11.91 14.49
CA GLU A 336 -5.14 11.22 14.37
C GLU A 336 -4.81 11.06 12.88
N PHE A 337 -4.11 12.06 12.32
CA PHE A 337 -3.79 12.17 10.90
C PHE A 337 -2.29 12.43 10.69
N ASP A 338 -1.68 11.73 9.74
CA ASP A 338 -0.29 11.89 9.32
C ASP A 338 -0.25 12.20 7.82
N LEU A 339 0.24 13.39 7.43
CA LEU A 339 0.32 13.83 6.03
C LEU A 339 1.15 12.89 5.15
N GLY A 340 2.10 12.13 5.69
CA GLY A 340 2.90 11.19 4.88
C GLY A 340 2.21 9.85 4.61
N ASP A 341 1.17 9.54 5.38
CA ASP A 341 0.66 8.16 5.51
C ASP A 341 -0.86 8.05 5.46
N SER A 342 -1.59 9.14 5.73
CA SER A 342 -3.02 9.10 6.04
C SER A 342 -3.91 9.58 4.90
N GLU A 343 -4.93 8.80 4.58
CA GLU A 343 -5.94 9.13 3.56
C GLU A 343 -7.31 9.27 4.23
N ILE A 344 -8.15 10.18 3.72
CA ILE A 344 -9.47 10.47 4.28
C ILE A 344 -10.55 9.97 3.32
N ALA A 345 -11.64 9.45 3.87
CA ALA A 345 -12.87 9.22 3.14
C ALA A 345 -14.08 9.70 3.94
N ILE A 346 -14.93 10.51 3.32
CA ILE A 346 -16.15 11.10 3.87
C ILE A 346 -17.33 10.43 3.17
N TYR A 347 -18.19 9.78 3.93
CA TYR A 347 -19.34 9.02 3.46
C TYR A 347 -20.63 9.71 3.92
N ASP A 348 -21.35 10.30 2.97
CA ASP A 348 -22.56 11.10 3.22
C ASP A 348 -22.40 11.97 4.49
N ASP A 349 -23.26 11.79 5.48
CA ASP A 349 -23.27 12.43 6.80
C ASP A 349 -23.13 11.42 7.95
N PHE A 350 -22.65 10.20 7.68
CA PHE A 350 -22.65 9.12 8.68
C PHE A 350 -21.27 8.62 9.09
N ARG A 351 -20.22 8.90 8.29
CA ARG A 351 -18.89 8.34 8.54
C ARG A 351 -17.76 9.15 7.91
N VAL A 352 -16.66 9.24 8.63
CA VAL A 352 -15.36 9.71 8.17
C VAL A 352 -14.31 8.65 8.54
N ASP A 353 -13.59 8.15 7.55
CA ASP A 353 -12.47 7.24 7.75
C ASP A 353 -11.15 7.96 7.57
N VAL A 354 -10.19 7.65 8.43
CA VAL A 354 -8.79 8.01 8.29
C VAL A 354 -7.98 6.72 8.15
N PHE A 355 -7.59 6.39 6.92
CA PHE A 355 -6.74 5.24 6.61
C PHE A 355 -5.28 5.56 6.90
N GLY A 356 -4.48 4.55 7.23
CA GLY A 356 -3.02 4.64 7.27
C GLY A 356 -2.33 3.48 6.55
N GLY A 357 -1.01 3.58 6.39
CA GLY A 357 -0.20 2.71 5.53
C GLY A 357 -0.02 3.24 4.10
N GLY A 358 -0.47 4.47 3.83
CA GLY A 358 -0.31 5.13 2.54
C GLY A 358 1.15 5.19 2.08
N SER A 359 2.12 5.35 2.99
CA SER A 359 3.54 5.38 2.62
C SER A 359 4.07 4.01 2.13
N ASP A 360 3.53 2.92 2.67
CA ASP A 360 3.90 1.53 2.30
C ASP A 360 3.12 1.01 1.09
N GLY A 361 2.14 1.80 0.68
CA GLY A 361 1.21 1.52 -0.38
C GLY A 361 0.26 0.36 -0.11
N ILE A 362 -0.18 0.25 1.14
CA ILE A 362 -1.20 -0.68 1.61
C ILE A 362 -2.10 0.04 2.61
N ILE A 363 -3.39 -0.30 2.66
CA ILE A 363 -4.20 0.10 3.81
C ILE A 363 -3.84 -0.85 4.94
N SER A 364 -3.12 -0.39 5.95
CA SER A 364 -2.71 -1.18 7.11
C SER A 364 -3.63 -0.97 8.31
N LYS A 365 -4.22 0.22 8.41
CA LYS A 365 -5.10 0.60 9.50
C LYS A 365 -6.19 1.57 9.05
N VAL A 366 -7.27 1.67 9.81
CA VAL A 366 -8.30 2.70 9.67
C VAL A 366 -8.82 3.13 11.03
N ASN A 367 -8.92 4.45 11.22
CA ASN A 367 -9.70 5.08 12.28
C ASN A 367 -11.07 5.48 11.69
N ILE A 368 -12.15 4.90 12.21
CA ILE A 368 -13.52 5.11 11.74
C ILE A 368 -14.24 6.03 12.74
N TYR A 369 -14.51 7.24 12.28
CA TYR A 369 -15.33 8.23 12.97
C TYR A 369 -16.75 8.15 12.40
N SER A 370 -17.74 8.09 13.27
CA SER A 370 -19.15 8.02 12.86
C SER A 370 -20.01 8.69 13.92
N ASN A 371 -21.32 8.65 13.70
CA ASN A 371 -22.33 9.13 14.62
C ASN A 371 -22.23 8.44 16.01
N ALA A 372 -21.50 7.32 16.13
CA ALA A 372 -21.22 6.67 17.40
C ALA A 372 -20.12 7.36 18.24
N VAL A 373 -19.37 8.31 17.67
CA VAL A 373 -18.22 8.97 18.30
C VAL A 373 -18.60 10.37 18.77
N LYS A 374 -18.02 10.82 19.89
CA LYS A 374 -18.20 12.18 20.40
C LYS A 374 -17.67 13.21 19.39
N TYR A 375 -18.38 14.33 19.28
CA TYR A 375 -18.01 15.46 18.41
C TYR A 375 -17.92 15.11 16.92
N PHE A 376 -18.61 14.05 16.48
CA PHE A 376 -18.60 13.62 15.08
C PHE A 376 -18.96 14.75 14.10
N ASP A 377 -20.01 15.52 14.38
CA ASP A 377 -20.42 16.64 13.51
C ASP A 377 -19.28 17.66 13.31
N ALA A 378 -18.54 18.00 14.37
CA ALA A 378 -17.40 18.90 14.28
C ALA A 378 -16.21 18.29 13.52
N ILE A 379 -15.98 16.98 13.66
CA ILE A 379 -14.96 16.24 12.91
C ILE A 379 -15.34 16.23 11.43
N GLN A 380 -16.60 15.96 11.11
CA GLN A 380 -17.11 15.98 9.76
C GLN A 380 -16.96 17.36 9.13
N ASP A 381 -17.41 18.43 9.80
CA ASP A 381 -17.28 19.81 9.34
C ASP A 381 -15.81 20.18 9.06
N ALA A 382 -14.89 19.84 9.97
CA ALA A 382 -13.46 20.12 9.79
C ALA A 382 -12.86 19.35 8.61
N THR A 383 -13.25 18.09 8.45
CA THR A 383 -12.76 17.23 7.37
C THR A 383 -13.28 17.69 6.01
N GLU A 384 -14.55 18.09 5.94
CA GLU A 384 -15.16 18.68 4.75
C GLU A 384 -14.52 20.00 4.38
N ALA A 385 -14.30 20.89 5.36
CA ALA A 385 -13.64 22.17 5.14
C ALA A 385 -12.20 22.00 4.62
N TYR A 386 -11.46 21.03 5.16
CA TYR A 386 -10.13 20.64 4.65
C TYR A 386 -10.21 20.14 3.20
N PHE A 387 -11.12 19.19 2.92
CA PHE A 387 -11.29 18.64 1.58
C PHE A 387 -11.66 19.71 0.55
N ASP A 388 -12.64 20.56 0.86
CA ASP A 388 -13.11 21.60 -0.05
C ASP A 388 -12.05 22.67 -0.31
N SER A 389 -11.26 23.04 0.69
CA SER A 389 -10.12 23.98 0.54
C SER A 389 -9.14 23.47 -0.51
N LEU A 390 -8.70 22.22 -0.37
CA LEU A 390 -7.83 21.59 -1.35
C LEU A 390 -8.50 21.39 -2.71
N TRP A 391 -9.78 21.01 -2.71
CA TRP A 391 -10.54 20.78 -3.94
C TRP A 391 -10.61 22.01 -4.83
N GLN A 392 -10.74 23.21 -4.24
CA GLN A 392 -10.82 24.48 -4.97
C GLN A 392 -9.51 24.81 -5.70
N GLU A 393 -8.36 24.51 -5.09
CA GLU A 393 -7.05 24.75 -5.69
C GLU A 393 -6.59 23.62 -6.62
N ALA A 394 -7.19 22.43 -6.48
CA ALA A 394 -6.82 21.26 -7.24
C ALA A 394 -7.18 21.37 -8.73
N LYS A 395 -6.31 20.79 -9.56
CA LYS A 395 -6.49 20.75 -11.02
C LYS A 395 -7.18 19.47 -11.48
N PRO A 396 -7.89 19.48 -12.62
CA PRO A 396 -8.39 18.26 -13.25
C PRO A 396 -7.30 17.20 -13.41
N ALA A 397 -7.65 15.95 -13.11
CA ALA A 397 -6.70 14.84 -13.14
C ALA A 397 -6.07 14.58 -14.51
N GLU A 398 -6.78 14.90 -15.57
CA GLU A 398 -6.35 14.77 -16.96
C GLU A 398 -5.12 15.64 -17.27
N GLU A 399 -5.03 16.83 -16.67
CA GLU A 399 -3.87 17.72 -16.84
C GLU A 399 -2.60 17.07 -16.27
N TYR A 400 -2.69 16.52 -15.06
CA TYR A 400 -1.58 15.83 -14.42
C TYR A 400 -1.24 14.51 -15.13
N LEU A 401 -2.23 13.74 -15.59
CA LEU A 401 -1.98 12.55 -16.41
C LEU A 401 -1.22 12.88 -17.69
N SER A 402 -1.56 13.99 -18.36
CA SER A 402 -0.81 14.44 -19.53
C SER A 402 0.65 14.77 -19.17
N LEU A 403 0.89 15.48 -18.05
CA LEU A 403 2.24 15.78 -17.59
C LEU A 403 3.04 14.50 -17.27
N LEU A 404 2.40 13.54 -16.62
CA LEU A 404 3.02 12.27 -16.24
C LEU A 404 3.33 11.40 -17.46
N GLU A 405 2.43 11.34 -18.44
CA GLU A 405 2.66 10.64 -19.71
C GLU A 405 3.81 11.29 -20.49
N ASP A 406 3.83 12.61 -20.62
CA ASP A 406 4.93 13.33 -21.28
C ASP A 406 6.28 13.01 -20.60
N ALA A 407 6.32 13.03 -19.27
CA ALA A 407 7.49 12.70 -18.47
C ALA A 407 7.94 11.23 -18.64
N TYR A 408 6.99 10.29 -18.65
CA TYR A 408 7.24 8.87 -18.87
C TYR A 408 7.77 8.60 -20.29
N GLN A 409 7.14 9.18 -21.31
CA GLN A 409 7.55 9.05 -22.70
C GLN A 409 8.93 9.66 -22.95
N ALA A 410 9.22 10.82 -22.36
CA ALA A 410 10.55 11.41 -22.41
C ALA A 410 11.61 10.50 -21.78
N ALA A 411 11.31 9.92 -20.60
CA ALA A 411 12.20 8.94 -19.97
C ALA A 411 12.38 7.68 -20.82
N GLU A 412 11.33 7.17 -21.47
CA GLU A 412 11.39 5.98 -22.34
C GLU A 412 12.20 6.24 -23.62
N ARG A 413 12.11 7.44 -24.18
CA ARG A 413 12.86 7.83 -25.39
C ARG A 413 14.33 8.11 -25.11
N ARG A 414 14.72 8.40 -23.87
CA ARG A 414 16.12 8.70 -23.51
C ARG A 414 17.05 7.52 -23.89
N ILE A 415 18.22 7.89 -24.40
CA ILE A 415 19.34 6.97 -24.65
C ILE A 415 20.04 6.73 -23.30
N ASP A 416 20.22 5.45 -22.93
CA ASP A 416 20.92 5.10 -21.69
C ASP A 416 22.40 4.91 -22.00
N TYR A 417 23.21 5.85 -21.54
CA TYR A 417 24.66 5.71 -21.62
C TYR A 417 25.22 4.93 -20.42
N GLU A 418 26.42 4.34 -20.59
CA GLU A 418 27.17 3.70 -19.50
C GLU A 418 27.55 4.71 -18.39
N PRO A 419 27.63 4.34 -17.10
CA PRO A 419 27.89 5.29 -16.02
C PRO A 419 29.15 6.17 -16.15
N ASN A 420 30.13 5.77 -16.96
CA ASN A 420 31.37 6.53 -17.23
C ASN A 420 31.43 7.15 -18.64
N TRP A 421 30.31 7.19 -19.36
CA TRP A 421 30.28 7.59 -20.77
C TRP A 421 30.78 9.01 -21.01
N LEU A 422 30.56 9.95 -20.08
CA LEU A 422 31.06 11.33 -20.19
C LEU A 422 32.59 11.38 -20.15
N ALA A 423 33.21 10.56 -19.31
CA ALA A 423 34.66 10.45 -19.25
C ALA A 423 35.22 9.77 -20.51
N ILE A 424 34.54 8.74 -21.03
CA ILE A 424 34.91 8.12 -22.31
C ILE A 424 34.77 9.13 -23.44
N TYR A 425 33.64 9.83 -23.49
CA TYR A 425 33.32 10.81 -24.51
C TYR A 425 34.31 11.96 -24.54
N GLU A 426 34.85 12.41 -23.41
CA GLU A 426 35.79 13.53 -23.40
C GLU A 426 37.26 13.10 -23.49
N PHE A 427 37.64 11.94 -22.95
CA PHE A 427 39.06 11.57 -22.76
C PHE A 427 39.48 10.25 -23.39
N ALA A 428 38.55 9.40 -23.85
CA ALA A 428 38.88 8.05 -24.29
C ALA A 428 38.10 7.58 -25.52
N LEU A 429 37.66 8.50 -26.39
CA LEU A 429 37.12 8.11 -27.69
C LEU A 429 38.21 7.58 -28.62
N THR A 430 37.77 6.88 -29.66
CA THR A 430 38.63 6.52 -30.78
C THR A 430 39.16 7.78 -31.48
N SER A 431 40.35 7.70 -32.07
CA SER A 431 40.93 8.83 -32.82
C SER A 431 40.01 9.34 -33.94
N ASN A 432 39.20 8.45 -34.52
CA ASN A 432 38.23 8.82 -35.56
C ASN A 432 37.09 9.70 -35.01
N ASP A 433 36.57 9.39 -33.82
CA ASP A 433 35.51 10.19 -33.20
C ASP A 433 36.04 11.50 -32.62
N GLU A 434 37.25 11.50 -32.06
CA GLU A 434 37.91 12.74 -31.64
C GLU A 434 38.09 13.70 -32.81
N ASN A 435 38.55 13.19 -33.96
CA ASN A 435 38.70 13.99 -35.17
C ASN A 435 37.39 14.64 -35.60
N LEU A 436 36.26 13.92 -35.52
CA LEU A 436 34.95 14.46 -35.90
C LEU A 436 34.55 15.69 -35.09
N LYS A 437 34.81 15.69 -33.77
CA LYS A 437 34.57 16.88 -32.92
C LYS A 437 35.47 18.05 -33.32
N ILE A 438 36.74 17.76 -33.62
CA ILE A 438 37.74 18.77 -33.97
C ILE A 438 37.38 19.44 -35.30
N VAL A 439 37.01 18.67 -36.32
CA VAL A 439 36.66 19.21 -37.64
C VAL A 439 35.35 19.99 -37.60
N GLU A 440 34.34 19.52 -36.86
CA GLU A 440 33.09 20.25 -36.70
C GLU A 440 33.32 21.59 -35.99
N MET A 441 34.03 21.60 -34.85
CA MET A 441 34.40 22.83 -34.14
C MET A 441 35.19 23.79 -35.04
N SER A 442 36.18 23.28 -35.78
CA SER A 442 37.00 24.08 -36.68
C SER A 442 36.15 24.75 -37.76
N ARG A 443 35.19 24.02 -38.32
CA ARG A 443 34.26 24.54 -39.30
C ARG A 443 33.35 25.63 -38.73
N VAL A 444 32.83 25.47 -37.51
CA VAL A 444 32.04 26.50 -36.82
C VAL A 444 32.85 27.79 -36.67
N LYS A 445 34.12 27.69 -36.21
CA LYS A 445 35.00 28.86 -36.05
C LYS A 445 35.28 29.54 -37.39
N GLU A 446 35.47 28.78 -38.45
CA GLU A 446 35.66 29.30 -39.81
C GLU A 446 34.43 30.09 -40.29
N VAL A 447 33.23 29.52 -40.15
CA VAL A 447 31.95 30.15 -40.51
C VAL A 447 31.79 31.49 -39.78
N LEU A 448 32.00 31.53 -38.46
CA LEU A 448 31.86 32.76 -37.67
C LEU A 448 32.84 33.85 -38.10
N ARG A 449 34.06 33.48 -38.51
CA ARG A 449 35.04 34.44 -39.07
C ARG A 449 34.62 34.92 -40.45
N LYS A 450 34.16 34.02 -41.32
CA LYS A 450 33.66 34.36 -42.67
C LYS A 450 32.47 35.31 -42.63
N LEU A 451 31.56 35.12 -41.66
CA LEU A 451 30.43 36.02 -41.41
C LEU A 451 30.83 37.31 -40.66
N ASN A 452 32.12 37.52 -40.37
CA ASN A 452 32.64 38.68 -39.65
C ASN A 452 32.00 38.87 -38.26
N ARG A 453 31.63 37.77 -37.61
CA ARG A 453 31.00 37.72 -36.27
C ARG A 453 31.97 37.40 -35.14
N TRP A 454 33.15 36.85 -35.47
CA TRP A 454 34.16 36.49 -34.48
C TRP A 454 34.60 37.72 -33.65
N GLY A 455 34.46 37.62 -32.33
CA GLY A 455 34.79 38.66 -31.36
C GLY A 455 33.73 39.77 -31.23
N LYS A 456 32.53 39.59 -31.79
CA LYS A 456 31.45 40.61 -31.84
C LYS A 456 30.10 40.11 -31.31
N LEU A 457 30.06 38.90 -30.77
CA LEU A 457 28.84 38.30 -30.26
C LEU A 457 28.66 38.69 -28.78
N SER A 458 27.45 39.08 -28.39
CA SER A 458 27.18 39.49 -26.99
C SER A 458 26.43 38.41 -26.21
N ARG A 459 25.56 37.62 -26.84
CA ARG A 459 24.85 36.49 -26.21
C ARG A 459 24.89 35.23 -27.08
N TYR A 460 25.27 34.12 -26.47
CA TYR A 460 25.37 32.79 -27.11
C TYR A 460 24.58 31.74 -26.33
N LEU A 461 23.77 30.94 -27.03
CA LEU A 461 23.09 29.76 -26.49
C LEU A 461 23.62 28.48 -27.15
N ASP A 462 24.05 27.51 -26.35
CA ASP A 462 24.40 26.16 -26.79
C ASP A 462 23.36 25.15 -26.29
N ILE A 463 22.70 24.45 -27.22
CA ILE A 463 21.62 23.49 -26.94
C ILE A 463 22.19 22.07 -27.00
N GLY A 464 22.04 21.31 -25.91
CA GLY A 464 22.65 19.99 -25.74
C GLY A 464 24.13 20.11 -25.40
N THR A 465 24.44 20.94 -24.40
CA THR A 465 25.82 21.37 -24.14
C THR A 465 26.75 20.25 -23.70
N CYS A 466 26.21 19.16 -23.16
CA CYS A 466 26.93 17.94 -22.79
C CYS A 466 28.16 18.22 -21.91
N THR A 467 29.37 18.29 -22.47
CA THR A 467 30.63 18.58 -21.74
C THR A 467 31.04 20.07 -21.76
N ALA A 468 30.15 20.96 -22.22
CA ALA A 468 30.40 22.39 -22.47
C ALA A 468 31.51 22.68 -23.49
N ARG A 469 31.77 21.74 -24.42
CA ARG A 469 32.80 21.88 -25.46
C ARG A 469 32.62 23.15 -26.31
N TYR A 470 31.40 23.44 -26.75
CA TYR A 470 31.13 24.62 -27.61
C TYR A 470 31.13 25.94 -26.82
N PRO A 471 30.49 26.04 -25.63
CA PRO A 471 30.63 27.21 -24.75
C PRO A 471 32.09 27.58 -24.47
N ILE A 472 32.92 26.59 -24.15
CA ILE A 472 34.35 26.78 -23.87
C ILE A 472 35.11 27.10 -25.16
N GLY A 473 34.87 26.35 -26.23
CA GLY A 473 35.62 26.43 -27.49
C GLY A 473 35.34 27.70 -28.30
N LEU A 474 34.18 28.31 -28.11
CA LEU A 474 33.73 29.50 -28.85
C LEU A 474 33.78 30.79 -28.02
N ARG A 475 34.25 30.76 -26.77
CA ARG A 475 34.32 31.94 -25.87
C ARG A 475 35.05 33.16 -26.44
N GLU A 476 35.98 32.95 -27.38
CA GLU A 476 36.75 33.99 -28.08
C GLU A 476 35.97 34.63 -29.24
N ALA A 477 34.86 34.02 -29.66
CA ALA A 477 33.95 34.62 -30.63
C ALA A 477 33.07 35.71 -30.00
N LEU A 478 33.06 35.82 -28.67
CA LEU A 478 32.24 36.77 -27.92
C LEU A 478 33.06 37.93 -27.34
N GLU A 479 32.38 39.06 -27.14
CA GLU A 479 32.93 40.27 -26.53
C GLU A 479 33.20 40.12 -25.02
N ALA A 480 33.97 41.06 -24.45
CA ALA A 480 34.15 41.13 -23.00
C ALA A 480 32.82 41.53 -22.33
N GLY A 481 32.42 40.81 -21.27
CA GLY A 481 31.13 41.02 -20.60
C GLY A 481 29.92 40.38 -21.31
N SER A 482 30.16 39.54 -22.32
CA SER A 482 29.13 38.73 -22.98
C SER A 482 28.53 37.67 -22.05
N GLU A 483 27.41 37.09 -22.47
CA GLU A 483 26.77 35.95 -21.79
C GLU A 483 26.80 34.70 -22.67
N ILE A 484 27.25 33.58 -22.11
CA ILE A 484 27.25 32.26 -22.76
C ILE A 484 26.37 31.33 -21.91
N ILE A 485 25.31 30.81 -22.50
CA ILE A 485 24.37 29.92 -21.83
C ILE A 485 24.47 28.54 -22.48
N GLY A 486 24.83 27.51 -21.71
CA GLY A 486 24.73 26.11 -22.12
C GLY A 486 23.54 25.46 -21.45
N VAL A 487 22.70 24.76 -22.23
CA VAL A 487 21.54 24.04 -21.71
C VAL A 487 21.63 22.55 -22.00
N ASP A 488 21.23 21.74 -21.02
CA ASP A 488 21.12 20.28 -21.15
C ASP A 488 20.00 19.75 -20.25
N ASP A 489 19.34 18.66 -20.64
CA ASP A 489 18.32 17.98 -19.83
C ASP A 489 18.93 16.87 -18.96
N ASP A 490 20.22 16.56 -19.16
CA ASP A 490 20.99 15.61 -18.37
C ASP A 490 21.78 16.30 -17.24
N ILE A 491 21.36 16.04 -16.00
CA ILE A 491 22.04 16.55 -14.80
C ILE A 491 23.48 16.06 -14.67
N ASP A 492 23.80 14.86 -15.13
CA ASP A 492 25.17 14.32 -15.02
C ASP A 492 26.08 14.97 -16.06
N ALA A 493 25.57 15.23 -17.27
CA ALA A 493 26.26 16.04 -18.26
C ALA A 493 26.51 17.45 -17.72
N LEU A 494 25.48 18.09 -17.14
CA LEU A 494 25.61 19.43 -16.56
C LEU A 494 26.64 19.48 -15.42
N ARG A 495 26.69 18.46 -14.56
CA ARG A 495 27.70 18.36 -13.48
C ARG A 495 29.11 18.24 -14.04
N PHE A 496 29.30 17.41 -15.06
CA PHE A 496 30.58 17.24 -15.72
C PHE A 496 31.03 18.54 -16.42
N ALA A 497 30.14 19.16 -17.19
CA ALA A 497 30.37 20.44 -17.84
C ALA A 497 30.70 21.56 -16.84
N ASN A 498 30.02 21.62 -15.70
CA ASN A 498 30.33 22.59 -14.65
C ASN A 498 31.76 22.43 -14.12
N ALA A 499 32.27 21.21 -13.98
CA ALA A 499 33.66 20.97 -13.59
C ALA A 499 34.64 21.50 -14.66
N GLN A 500 34.34 21.28 -15.94
CA GLN A 500 35.15 21.79 -17.06
C GLN A 500 35.14 23.32 -17.14
N VAL A 501 33.97 23.94 -17.02
CA VAL A 501 33.82 25.40 -17.04
C VAL A 501 34.57 26.03 -15.87
N LYS A 502 34.47 25.47 -14.66
CA LYS A 502 35.22 25.95 -13.48
C LYS A 502 36.73 25.95 -13.73
N ALA A 503 37.27 24.96 -14.45
CA ALA A 503 38.69 24.91 -14.79
C ALA A 503 39.14 26.04 -15.74
N THR A 504 38.21 26.69 -16.45
CA THR A 504 38.52 27.83 -17.34
C THR A 504 38.57 29.18 -16.62
N ALA A 505 37.98 29.27 -15.42
CA ALA A 505 37.76 30.52 -14.68
C ALA A 505 36.98 31.63 -15.44
N ASP A 506 36.27 31.29 -16.52
CA ASP A 506 35.45 32.24 -17.28
C ASP A 506 34.04 32.33 -16.68
N THR A 507 33.73 33.46 -16.04
CA THR A 507 32.44 33.70 -15.37
C THR A 507 31.31 34.02 -16.34
N ARG A 508 31.59 34.17 -17.64
CA ARG A 508 30.58 34.43 -18.67
C ARG A 508 29.76 33.18 -19.03
N ILE A 509 30.27 31.99 -18.73
CA ILE A 509 29.65 30.71 -19.07
C ILE A 509 28.74 30.26 -17.92
N GLN A 510 27.45 30.17 -18.21
CA GLN A 510 26.41 29.71 -17.30
C GLN A 510 25.75 28.46 -17.85
N LEU A 511 25.66 27.41 -17.04
CA LEU A 511 25.05 26.15 -17.43
C LEU A 511 23.73 25.97 -16.70
N GLN A 512 22.67 25.62 -17.43
CA GLN A 512 21.31 25.49 -16.89
C GLN A 512 20.73 24.12 -17.22
N LEU A 513 20.16 23.46 -16.22
CA LEU A 513 19.37 22.24 -16.42
C LEU A 513 18.05 22.66 -17.07
N LEU A 514 17.86 22.32 -18.35
CA LEU A 514 16.68 22.71 -19.11
C LEU A 514 16.35 21.63 -20.14
N ASP A 515 15.14 21.09 -20.03
CA ASP A 515 14.56 20.25 -21.08
C ASP A 515 14.09 21.16 -22.23
N PHE A 516 14.92 21.28 -23.27
CA PHE A 516 14.61 22.11 -24.43
C PHE A 516 13.43 21.57 -25.26
N CYS A 517 12.92 20.38 -24.95
CA CYS A 517 11.70 19.82 -25.52
C CYS A 517 10.44 20.09 -24.69
N ALA A 518 10.56 20.67 -23.49
CA ALA A 518 9.40 20.97 -22.66
C ALA A 518 8.37 21.85 -23.39
N LYS A 519 7.08 21.68 -23.05
CA LYS A 519 5.96 22.47 -23.60
C LYS A 519 6.22 23.97 -23.45
N GLU A 520 6.66 24.36 -22.26
CA GLU A 520 7.09 25.72 -21.94
C GLU A 520 8.54 25.69 -21.42
N ILE A 521 9.29 26.74 -21.74
CA ILE A 521 10.64 26.97 -21.22
C ILE A 521 10.73 28.38 -20.63
N PRO A 522 11.65 28.63 -19.67
CA PRO A 522 11.89 29.97 -19.16
C PRO A 522 12.20 30.96 -20.28
N ASN A 523 11.89 32.23 -20.07
CA ASN A 523 12.28 33.27 -21.02
C ASN A 523 13.80 33.48 -21.00
N LEU A 524 14.48 32.99 -22.03
CA LEU A 524 15.94 33.10 -22.19
C LEU A 524 16.37 34.41 -22.89
N GLY A 525 15.42 35.20 -23.41
CA GLY A 525 15.70 36.35 -24.27
C GLY A 525 16.18 35.97 -25.67
N LYS A 526 16.79 36.91 -26.40
CA LYS A 526 17.31 36.68 -27.77
C LYS A 526 18.83 36.53 -27.80
N PHE A 527 19.34 35.78 -28.78
CA PHE A 527 20.76 35.43 -28.91
C PHE A 527 21.35 35.86 -30.27
N ASP A 528 22.64 36.21 -30.26
CA ASP A 528 23.42 36.52 -31.46
C ASP A 528 23.92 35.25 -32.17
N LEU A 529 24.14 34.19 -31.38
CA LEU A 529 24.55 32.87 -31.81
C LEU A 529 23.73 31.80 -31.07
N ILE A 530 23.22 30.82 -31.81
CA ILE A 530 22.68 29.59 -31.24
C ILE A 530 23.41 28.41 -31.90
N THR A 531 23.85 27.43 -31.11
CA THR A 531 24.42 26.18 -31.62
C THR A 531 23.64 24.97 -31.13
N CYS A 532 23.54 23.95 -31.99
CA CYS A 532 22.98 22.64 -31.67
C CYS A 532 23.79 21.59 -32.43
N MET A 533 24.82 21.06 -31.77
CA MET A 533 25.96 20.43 -32.44
C MET A 533 26.01 18.92 -32.22
N LEU A 534 26.96 18.26 -32.90
CA LEU A 534 27.23 16.83 -32.84
C LEU A 534 26.01 15.91 -33.02
N GLY A 535 25.07 16.31 -33.88
CA GLY A 535 23.86 15.53 -34.14
C GLY A 535 22.84 15.54 -32.99
N THR A 536 22.95 16.46 -32.03
CA THR A 536 21.96 16.67 -30.95
C THR A 536 20.54 16.80 -31.50
N LEU A 537 20.39 17.38 -32.70
CA LEU A 537 19.10 17.52 -33.38
C LEU A 537 18.33 16.19 -33.52
N ALA A 538 19.03 15.07 -33.69
CA ALA A 538 18.43 13.74 -33.80
C ALA A 538 17.68 13.33 -32.53
N HIS A 539 18.08 13.83 -31.37
CA HIS A 539 17.43 13.57 -30.08
C HIS A 539 16.09 14.30 -29.93
N PHE A 540 15.78 15.25 -30.81
CA PHE A 540 14.46 15.88 -30.87
C PHE A 540 13.54 15.18 -31.88
N GLY A 541 14.07 14.23 -32.65
CA GLY A 541 13.39 13.56 -33.74
C GLY A 541 12.62 12.29 -33.35
N TRP A 542 12.55 11.94 -32.08
CA TRP A 542 11.75 10.79 -31.62
C TRP A 542 10.28 11.08 -31.95
N GLU A 543 9.67 10.35 -32.90
CA GLU A 543 8.31 10.56 -33.43
C GLU A 543 8.14 11.63 -34.52
N ARG A 544 9.18 11.87 -35.34
CA ARG A 544 9.04 12.71 -36.54
C ARG A 544 7.83 12.30 -37.39
N LYS A 545 7.00 13.28 -37.71
CA LYS A 545 5.84 13.17 -38.59
C LYS A 545 6.08 13.91 -39.88
N ARG A 546 5.36 13.51 -40.93
CA ARG A 546 5.48 14.13 -42.26
C ARG A 546 4.82 15.50 -42.36
N ASP A 547 3.87 15.80 -41.48
CA ASP A 547 3.15 17.07 -41.39
C ASP A 547 3.85 18.11 -40.50
N PHE A 548 5.04 17.78 -39.98
CA PHE A 548 5.83 18.59 -39.05
C PHE A 548 5.11 18.93 -37.73
N ASN A 549 4.04 18.22 -37.39
CA ASN A 549 3.39 18.34 -36.08
C ASN A 549 4.08 17.42 -35.04
N ASP A 550 5.36 17.70 -34.80
CA ASP A 550 6.26 16.92 -33.97
C ASP A 550 7.26 17.79 -33.18
N GLN A 551 7.95 17.16 -32.24
CA GLN A 551 8.87 17.82 -31.31
C GLN A 551 10.05 18.49 -32.02
N LEU A 552 10.60 17.88 -33.06
CA LEU A 552 11.70 18.44 -33.83
C LEU A 552 11.31 19.79 -34.44
N GLN A 553 10.11 19.89 -35.02
CA GLN A 553 9.64 21.16 -35.58
C GLN A 553 9.45 22.23 -34.50
N ILE A 554 8.88 21.87 -33.34
CA ILE A 554 8.71 22.79 -32.20
C ILE A 554 10.07 23.36 -31.76
N VAL A 555 11.08 22.50 -31.65
CA VAL A 555 12.43 22.92 -31.26
C VAL A 555 13.06 23.85 -32.31
N LEU A 556 12.89 23.57 -33.60
CA LEU A 556 13.39 24.45 -34.68
C LEU A 556 12.71 25.83 -34.66
N MET A 557 11.40 25.88 -34.50
CA MET A 557 10.65 27.15 -34.37
C MET A 557 11.11 27.93 -33.13
N ARG A 558 11.33 27.24 -32.01
CA ARG A 558 11.85 27.82 -30.77
C ARG A 558 13.25 28.40 -30.94
N MET A 559 14.15 27.68 -31.63
CA MET A 559 15.48 28.20 -31.99
C MET A 559 15.35 29.47 -32.83
N ALA A 560 14.49 29.46 -33.86
CA ALA A 560 14.25 30.63 -34.71
C ALA A 560 13.70 31.82 -33.92
N ASP A 561 12.77 31.57 -32.99
CA ASP A 561 12.24 32.60 -32.11
C ASP A 561 13.31 33.18 -31.21
N LEU A 562 14.21 32.38 -30.65
CA LEU A 562 15.28 32.85 -29.77
C LEU A 562 16.41 33.59 -30.51
N LEU A 563 16.46 33.57 -31.84
CA LEU A 563 17.42 34.37 -32.61
C LEU A 563 17.04 35.86 -32.65
N LYS A 564 18.05 36.72 -32.54
CA LYS A 564 17.94 38.11 -33.01
C LYS A 564 17.77 38.13 -34.54
N SER A 565 17.34 39.26 -35.12
CA SER A 565 17.16 39.41 -36.58
C SER A 565 18.44 39.02 -37.36
N GLU A 566 19.58 39.54 -36.92
CA GLU A 566 20.90 39.21 -37.48
C GLU A 566 21.55 37.99 -36.81
N GLY A 567 20.85 37.29 -35.92
CA GLY A 567 21.38 36.16 -35.15
C GLY A 567 21.70 34.97 -36.06
N VAL A 568 22.76 34.24 -35.74
CA VAL A 568 23.18 33.06 -36.52
C VAL A 568 22.86 31.78 -35.75
N LEU A 569 22.22 30.83 -36.40
CA LEU A 569 21.98 29.48 -35.90
C LEU A 569 22.88 28.50 -36.64
N ILE A 570 23.65 27.71 -35.90
CA ILE A 570 24.52 26.67 -36.48
C ILE A 570 24.09 25.32 -35.92
N ILE A 571 23.66 24.43 -36.80
CA ILE A 571 23.17 23.10 -36.43
C ILE A 571 23.96 22.05 -37.19
N SER A 572 24.29 20.95 -36.54
CA SER A 572 24.73 19.75 -37.24
C SER A 572 23.76 18.59 -37.10
N ASN A 573 23.77 17.72 -38.10
CA ASN A 573 22.90 16.56 -38.22
C ASN A 573 23.68 15.35 -38.75
N TRP A 574 23.24 14.15 -38.38
CA TRP A 574 23.84 12.92 -38.91
C TRP A 574 23.59 12.81 -40.42
N SER A 575 24.66 12.67 -41.18
CA SER A 575 24.61 12.65 -42.65
C SER A 575 23.90 11.41 -43.18
N LYS A 576 23.64 11.40 -44.50
CA LYS A 576 23.15 10.18 -45.18
C LYS A 576 24.05 8.97 -44.92
N HIS A 577 25.38 9.15 -44.96
CA HIS A 577 26.33 8.07 -44.72
C HIS A 577 26.21 7.50 -43.30
N ALA A 578 26.24 8.38 -42.29
CA ALA A 578 26.10 7.98 -40.88
C ALA A 578 24.79 7.21 -40.64
N ARG A 579 23.67 7.68 -41.22
CA ARG A 579 22.37 7.01 -41.06
C ARG A 579 22.28 5.67 -41.76
N GLU A 580 22.79 5.55 -42.99
CA GLU A 580 22.71 4.29 -43.76
C GLU A 580 23.65 3.20 -43.24
N HIS A 581 24.79 3.59 -42.64
CA HIS A 581 25.80 2.66 -42.15
C HIS A 581 25.81 2.54 -40.62
N GLU A 582 24.91 3.23 -39.92
CA GLU A 582 24.90 3.35 -38.45
C GLU A 582 26.26 3.80 -37.88
N ASP A 583 26.99 4.61 -38.68
CA ASP A 583 28.33 5.12 -38.36
C ASP A 583 28.23 6.47 -37.64
N MET A 584 27.75 6.40 -36.39
CA MET A 584 27.78 7.50 -35.42
C MET A 584 28.85 7.25 -34.36
N LEU A 585 28.95 8.13 -33.36
CA LEU A 585 29.94 8.01 -32.29
C LEU A 585 29.95 6.62 -31.64
N SER A 586 31.16 6.15 -31.33
CA SER A 586 31.41 4.85 -30.70
C SER A 586 30.79 4.70 -29.30
N ILE A 587 30.49 5.82 -28.62
CA ILE A 587 29.80 5.83 -27.32
C ILE A 587 28.34 5.36 -27.38
N TYR A 588 27.73 5.40 -28.56
CA TYR A 588 26.39 4.87 -28.76
C TYR A 588 26.44 3.36 -28.88
N ARG A 589 25.51 2.66 -28.21
CA ARG A 589 25.29 1.22 -28.41
C ARG A 589 24.67 0.98 -29.79
N ASP A 590 24.75 -0.24 -30.30
CA ASP A 590 24.25 -0.57 -31.65
C ASP A 590 22.76 -0.25 -31.85
N TRP A 591 21.95 -0.42 -30.80
CA TRP A 591 20.53 -0.10 -30.86
C TRP A 591 20.28 1.42 -30.84
N ASP A 592 21.13 2.20 -30.16
CA ASP A 592 21.08 3.66 -30.16
C ASP A 592 21.44 4.23 -31.53
N ARG A 593 22.46 3.66 -32.19
CA ARG A 593 22.82 4.08 -33.55
C ARG A 593 21.70 3.80 -34.55
N ARG A 594 21.05 2.64 -34.48
CA ARG A 594 19.82 2.34 -35.25
C ARG A 594 18.71 3.36 -35.03
N ARG A 595 18.50 3.71 -33.77
CA ARG A 595 17.52 4.70 -33.35
C ARG A 595 17.88 6.09 -33.91
N LEU A 596 19.09 6.58 -33.70
CA LEU A 596 19.57 7.85 -34.24
C LEU A 596 19.51 7.87 -35.77
N ALA A 597 19.88 6.79 -36.45
CA ALA A 597 19.77 6.63 -37.90
C ALA A 597 18.33 6.85 -38.38
N THR A 598 17.38 6.18 -37.73
CA THR A 598 15.95 6.24 -38.04
C THR A 598 15.38 7.64 -37.80
N TRP A 599 15.74 8.26 -36.69
CA TRP A 599 15.11 9.49 -36.21
C TRP A 599 15.87 10.78 -36.55
N SER A 600 17.02 10.69 -37.21
CA SER A 600 17.68 11.85 -37.81
C SER A 600 17.03 12.22 -39.15
N PRO A 601 16.65 13.49 -39.37
CA PRO A 601 16.10 13.92 -40.65
C PRO A 601 17.10 13.77 -41.79
N SER A 602 16.58 13.49 -42.98
CA SER A 602 17.38 13.60 -44.19
C SER A 602 17.71 15.07 -44.47
N ILE A 603 18.77 15.35 -45.22
CA ILE A 603 19.10 16.72 -45.66
C ILE A 603 17.92 17.41 -46.36
N VAL A 604 17.15 16.68 -47.17
CA VAL A 604 15.99 17.21 -47.89
C VAL A 604 14.87 17.60 -46.92
N GLU A 605 14.58 16.73 -45.97
CA GLU A 605 13.56 16.99 -44.94
C GLU A 605 13.99 18.12 -44.01
N LEU A 606 15.25 18.15 -43.58
CA LEU A 606 15.77 19.19 -42.70
C LEU A 606 15.68 20.57 -43.35
N ARG A 607 16.00 20.68 -44.65
CA ARG A 607 15.80 21.94 -45.40
C ARG A 607 14.34 22.41 -45.35
N GLN A 608 13.38 21.51 -45.57
CA GLN A 608 11.95 21.84 -45.52
C GLN A 608 11.51 22.28 -44.12
N ARG A 609 12.02 21.61 -43.08
CA ARG A 609 11.71 21.94 -41.69
C ARG A 609 12.30 23.28 -41.24
N LEU A 610 13.54 23.59 -41.64
CA LEU A 610 14.18 24.88 -41.41
C LEU A 610 13.39 26.00 -42.10
N ASP A 611 13.01 25.80 -43.36
CA ASP A 611 12.20 26.75 -44.12
C ASP A 611 10.84 27.02 -43.44
N ALA A 612 10.16 25.95 -43.00
CA ALA A 612 8.89 26.00 -42.27
C ALA A 612 9.02 26.63 -40.87
N ALA A 613 10.19 26.53 -40.24
CA ALA A 613 10.49 27.19 -38.97
C ALA A 613 10.79 28.68 -39.11
N GLY A 614 10.76 29.23 -40.33
CA GLY A 614 11.09 30.63 -40.58
C GLY A 614 12.60 30.89 -40.63
N LEU A 615 13.40 29.90 -41.02
CA LEU A 615 14.86 30.03 -41.15
C LEU A 615 15.29 30.02 -42.62
N ILE A 616 16.30 30.83 -42.95
CA ILE A 616 17.00 30.85 -44.23
C ILE A 616 18.35 30.18 -44.05
N ILE A 617 18.70 29.26 -44.95
CA ILE A 617 20.00 28.61 -44.96
C ILE A 617 21.00 29.52 -45.70
N LEU A 618 22.01 30.01 -44.99
CA LEU A 618 23.11 30.80 -45.55
C LEU A 618 24.19 29.93 -46.18
N GLU A 619 24.51 28.82 -45.52
CA GLU A 619 25.57 27.92 -45.93
C GLU A 619 25.28 26.49 -45.45
N GLU A 620 25.59 25.52 -46.30
CA GLU A 620 25.61 24.10 -45.95
C GLU A 620 27.04 23.58 -46.12
N GLY A 621 27.47 22.70 -45.24
CA GLY A 621 28.77 22.07 -45.32
C GLY A 621 28.74 20.64 -44.81
N GLN A 622 29.78 19.87 -45.11
CA GLN A 622 29.97 18.51 -44.62
C GLN A 622 31.37 18.43 -44.01
N PRO A 623 31.56 18.84 -42.74
CA PRO A 623 32.88 18.86 -42.09
C PRO A 623 33.49 17.46 -41.91
N ASP A 624 32.65 16.43 -41.85
CA ASP A 624 33.03 15.01 -41.76
C ASP A 624 32.01 14.21 -42.60
N ILE A 625 32.40 13.06 -43.15
CA ILE A 625 31.47 12.21 -43.93
C ILE A 625 30.22 11.83 -43.12
N ARG A 626 30.31 11.81 -41.79
CA ARG A 626 29.22 11.47 -40.87
C ARG A 626 28.32 12.65 -40.49
N LEU A 627 28.71 13.89 -40.78
CA LEU A 627 28.01 15.09 -40.32
C LEU A 627 27.72 16.09 -41.43
N ASP A 628 26.46 16.52 -41.51
CA ASP A 628 26.05 17.69 -42.28
C ASP A 628 25.92 18.90 -41.34
N LEU A 629 26.34 20.08 -41.78
CA LEU A 629 26.31 21.34 -41.03
C LEU A 629 25.48 22.38 -41.78
N PHE A 630 24.59 23.05 -41.06
CA PHE A 630 23.71 24.11 -41.58
C PHE A 630 23.94 25.40 -40.81
N VAL A 631 24.12 26.49 -41.54
CA VAL A 631 24.22 27.84 -40.99
C VAL A 631 22.99 28.61 -41.44
N CYS A 632 22.20 29.06 -40.48
CA CYS A 632 20.90 29.65 -40.73
C CYS A 632 20.76 31.03 -40.08
N GLN A 633 19.86 31.84 -40.63
CA GLN A 633 19.35 33.07 -40.03
C GLN A 633 17.82 33.06 -40.05
N ARG A 634 17.20 33.94 -39.25
CA ARG A 634 15.75 34.10 -39.26
C ARG A 634 15.30 34.82 -40.54
N LYS A 635 14.16 34.40 -41.11
CA LYS A 635 13.46 35.15 -42.17
C LYS A 635 12.93 36.45 -41.59
N GLU A 636 13.17 37.56 -42.29
CA GLU A 636 12.60 38.88 -41.95
C GLU A 636 11.07 38.90 -42.04
#